data_AF-A0A9D5TST5-F1
#
_entry.id   AF-A0A9D5TST5-F1
#
_cell.length_a   1.000
_cell.length_b   1.000
_cell.length_c   1.000
_cell.angle_alpha   90.00
_cell.angle_beta   90.00
_cell.angle_gamma   90.00
#
_symmetry.space_group_name_H-M   'P 1'
#
loop_
_entity.id
_entity.type
_entity.pdbx_description
1 polymer ?
#
loop_
_entity_poly.entity_id
_entity_poly.type
_entity_poly.pdbx_seq_one_letter_code
_entity_poly.pdbx_strand_id
1 'polypeptide(L)'
;MKISIDEILNCACNDLNNNCGCNNENDNNNNMGKKELLKRISEVGFALYDLNLFLDTHPHCEEALKLFKNLAFTLKSLKNTYQTKYGPLEAMYSSDETPFEWVSENQKWPWQKEGE
;
A
#
# COMPACT_ATOMS: atom_id res chain seq x y z
N MET A 1 -15.66 -12.56 5.09
CA MET A 1 -15.23 -11.51 4.16
C MET A 1 -14.22 -12.16 3.23
N LYS A 2 -14.64 -12.59 2.04
CA LYS A 2 -13.72 -13.21 1.07
C LYS A 2 -12.95 -12.06 0.42
N ILE A 3 -11.80 -11.72 0.98
CA ILE A 3 -10.82 -10.95 0.24
C ILE A 3 -10.31 -11.95 -0.81
N SER A 4 -10.82 -11.86 -2.04
CA SER A 4 -10.32 -12.69 -3.12
C SER A 4 -8.86 -12.30 -3.33
N ILE A 5 -7.97 -13.19 -2.89
CA ILE A 5 -6.52 -13.05 -3.00
C ILE A 5 -6.14 -12.76 -4.47
N ASP A 6 -6.91 -13.28 -5.42
CA ASP A 6 -6.78 -13.07 -6.85
C ASP A 6 -6.98 -11.61 -7.31
N GLU A 7 -7.79 -10.80 -6.59
CA GLU A 7 -7.93 -9.35 -6.90
C GLU A 7 -6.75 -8.54 -6.36
N ILE A 8 -6.09 -9.00 -5.28
CA ILE A 8 -4.88 -8.38 -4.72
C ILE A 8 -3.63 -8.82 -5.51
N LEU A 9 -3.63 -10.03 -6.05
CA LEU A 9 -2.54 -10.64 -6.80
C LEU A 9 -2.61 -10.40 -8.30
N ASN A 10 -2.86 -9.17 -8.75
CA ASN A 10 -2.52 -8.79 -10.14
C ASN A 10 -1.02 -8.50 -10.34
N CYS A 11 -0.17 -8.90 -9.39
CA CYS A 11 1.26 -8.98 -9.58
C CYS A 11 1.76 -10.30 -8.99
N ALA A 12 1.49 -11.40 -9.70
CA ALA A 12 2.20 -12.65 -9.46
C ALA A 12 3.65 -12.46 -9.95
N CYS A 13 4.58 -12.21 -9.03
CA CYS A 13 5.98 -12.47 -9.29
C CYS A 13 6.17 -13.99 -9.31
N ASN A 14 6.26 -14.57 -10.50
CA ASN A 14 6.72 -15.95 -10.64
C ASN A 14 8.27 -15.99 -10.64
N ASP A 15 8.76 -16.97 -9.88
CA ASP A 15 10.06 -17.64 -9.99
C ASP A 15 11.32 -16.99 -9.39
N LEU A 16 11.74 -17.60 -8.27
CA LEU A 16 13.09 -18.03 -7.81
C LEU A 16 14.40 -17.35 -8.27
N ASN A 17 14.41 -16.24 -9.02
CA ASN A 17 15.65 -15.76 -9.65
C ASN A 17 15.94 -14.27 -9.53
N ASN A 18 15.41 -13.59 -8.50
CA ASN A 18 15.79 -12.22 -8.09
C ASN A 18 15.97 -11.19 -9.23
N ASN A 19 15.28 -11.39 -10.36
CA ASN A 19 15.32 -10.49 -11.49
C ASN A 19 14.01 -9.71 -11.50
N CYS A 20 14.02 -8.58 -10.81
CA CYS A 20 12.88 -7.68 -10.72
C CYS A 20 12.77 -6.88 -12.03
N GLY A 21 12.20 -7.50 -13.05
CA GLY A 21 11.78 -6.84 -14.29
C GLY A 21 10.26 -6.77 -14.33
N CYS A 22 9.68 -5.64 -13.92
CA CYS A 22 8.25 -5.39 -14.12
C CYS A 22 8.04 -4.95 -15.57
N ASN A 23 7.64 -5.85 -16.47
CA ASN A 23 7.08 -5.46 -17.76
C ASN A 23 5.88 -6.33 -18.14
N ASN A 24 4.84 -5.62 -18.58
CA ASN A 24 3.55 -6.02 -19.15
C ASN A 24 2.43 -6.37 -18.17
N GLU A 25 1.25 -5.76 -18.19
CA GLU A 25 0.74 -4.47 -18.65
C GLU A 25 -0.75 -4.51 -18.30
N ASN A 26 -1.16 -3.73 -17.30
CA ASN A 26 -2.54 -3.24 -17.18
C ASN A 26 -2.48 -1.94 -16.38
N ASP A 27 -1.87 -0.94 -17.01
CA ASP A 27 -1.81 0.46 -16.56
C ASP A 27 -3.20 1.13 -16.62
N ASN A 28 -4.14 0.61 -15.84
CA ASN A 28 -5.37 1.31 -15.46
C ASN A 28 -5.23 1.97 -14.06
N ASN A 29 -4.08 1.80 -13.38
CA ASN A 29 -3.83 2.32 -12.03
C ASN A 29 -3.39 3.80 -11.98
N ASN A 30 -3.22 4.44 -13.13
CA ASN A 30 -2.83 5.85 -13.15
C ASN A 30 -3.97 6.82 -12.77
N ASN A 31 -5.21 6.34 -12.61
CA ASN A 31 -6.36 7.18 -12.25
C ASN A 31 -7.22 6.62 -11.09
N MET A 32 -6.62 5.97 -10.09
CA MET A 32 -7.33 5.58 -8.87
C MET A 32 -7.50 6.81 -7.95
N GLY A 33 -8.76 7.16 -7.63
CA GLY A 33 -9.06 8.32 -6.79
C GLY A 33 -8.56 8.20 -5.34
N LYS A 34 -8.35 9.34 -4.66
CA LYS A 34 -7.79 9.43 -3.29
C LYS A 34 -8.40 8.42 -2.31
N LYS A 35 -9.74 8.32 -2.28
CA LYS A 35 -10.47 7.41 -1.38
C LYS A 35 -10.26 5.93 -1.73
N GLU A 36 -10.26 5.60 -3.01
CA GLU A 36 -10.07 4.21 -3.48
C GLU A 36 -8.65 3.73 -3.17
N LEU A 37 -7.66 4.59 -3.39
CA LEU A 37 -6.26 4.28 -3.09
C LEU A 37 -6.03 4.10 -1.58
N LEU A 38 -6.62 4.94 -0.74
CA LEU A 38 -6.59 4.76 0.73
C LEU A 38 -7.27 3.47 1.17
N LYS A 39 -8.43 3.15 0.58
CA LYS A 39 -9.15 1.91 0.86
C LYS A 39 -8.26 0.72 0.52
N ARG A 40 -7.61 0.74 -0.64
CA ARG A 40 -6.72 -0.34 -1.07
C ARG A 40 -5.50 -0.50 -0.19
N ILE A 41 -4.87 0.61 0.21
CA ILE A 41 -3.77 0.62 1.19
C ILE A 41 -4.23 -0.02 2.51
N SER A 42 -5.44 0.30 2.97
CA SER A 42 -5.99 -0.23 4.22
C SER A 42 -6.26 -1.73 4.13
N GLU A 43 -6.86 -2.20 3.03
CA GLU A 43 -7.12 -3.62 2.79
C GLU A 43 -5.83 -4.44 2.76
N VAL A 44 -4.83 -4.01 1.98
CA VAL A 44 -3.55 -4.69 1.86
C VAL A 44 -2.79 -4.64 3.19
N GLY A 45 -2.82 -3.51 3.89
CA GLY A 45 -2.21 -3.36 5.21
C GLY A 45 -2.81 -4.29 6.26
N PHE A 46 -4.13 -4.44 6.26
CA PHE A 46 -4.83 -5.39 7.14
C PHE A 46 -4.45 -6.84 6.82
N ALA A 47 -4.47 -7.22 5.54
CA ALA A 47 -4.10 -8.58 5.13
C ALA A 47 -2.64 -8.92 5.48
N LEU A 48 -1.71 -7.97 5.32
CA LEU A 48 -0.31 -8.14 5.72
C LEU A 48 -0.17 -8.34 7.24
N TYR A 49 -0.92 -7.58 8.03
CA TYR A 49 -0.92 -7.71 9.49
C TYR A 49 -1.47 -9.06 9.96
N ASP A 50 -2.58 -9.50 9.39
CA ASP A 50 -3.17 -10.83 9.69
C ASP A 50 -2.21 -11.97 9.33
N LEU A 51 -1.53 -11.85 8.19
CA LEU A 51 -0.54 -12.83 7.77
C LEU A 51 0.70 -12.84 8.66
N ASN A 52 1.10 -11.69 9.21
CA ASN A 52 2.16 -11.62 10.22
C ASN A 52 1.79 -12.43 11.46
N LEU A 53 0.56 -12.24 11.96
CA LEU A 53 0.05 -12.97 13.12
C LEU A 53 -0.04 -14.49 12.85
N PHE A 54 -0.40 -14.89 11.63
CA PHE A 54 -0.35 -16.30 11.23
C PHE A 54 1.09 -16.86 11.29
N LEU A 55 2.07 -16.10 10.76
CA LEU A 55 3.47 -16.50 10.74
C LEU A 55 4.10 -16.61 12.14
N ASP A 56 3.63 -15.85 13.13
CA ASP A 56 4.07 -15.99 14.53
C ASP A 56 3.82 -17.40 15.08
N THR A 57 2.78 -18.08 14.58
CA THR A 57 2.43 -19.45 14.96
C THR A 57 2.94 -20.51 13.97
N HIS A 58 3.19 -20.14 12.71
CA HIS A 58 3.62 -21.03 11.63
C HIS A 58 4.87 -20.47 10.90
N PRO A 59 6.03 -20.35 11.57
CA PRO A 59 7.19 -19.65 11.03
C PRO A 59 7.84 -20.32 9.79
N HIS A 60 7.56 -21.61 9.57
CA HIS A 60 8.12 -22.39 8.46
C HIS A 60 7.16 -22.52 7.26
N CYS A 61 6.01 -21.83 7.29
CA CYS A 61 5.08 -21.86 6.16
C CYS A 61 5.60 -21.01 4.99
N GLU A 62 6.23 -21.67 4.01
CA GLU A 62 6.82 -20.99 2.84
C GLU A 62 5.80 -20.20 2.01
N GLU A 63 4.57 -20.72 1.89
CA GLU A 63 3.48 -20.06 1.16
C GLU A 63 3.09 -18.73 1.82
N ALA A 64 2.91 -18.74 3.15
CA ALA A 64 2.63 -17.54 3.92
C ALA A 64 3.78 -16.52 3.84
N LEU A 65 5.04 -16.97 3.87
CA LEU A 65 6.20 -16.09 3.71
C LEU A 65 6.27 -15.44 2.33
N LYS A 66 5.99 -16.19 1.26
CA LYS A 66 5.93 -15.65 -0.11
C LYS A 66 4.82 -14.61 -0.23
N LEU A 67 3.63 -14.93 0.27
CA LEU A 67 2.49 -14.00 0.24
C LEU A 67 2.77 -12.73 1.06
N PHE A 68 3.41 -12.86 2.24
CA PHE A 68 3.80 -11.73 3.08
C PHE A 68 4.72 -10.75 2.34
N LYS A 69 5.76 -11.28 1.67
CA LYS A 69 6.69 -10.45 0.87
C LYS A 69 5.97 -9.73 -0.27
N ASN A 70 5.08 -10.43 -0.98
CA ASN A 70 4.30 -9.85 -2.08
C ASN A 70 3.39 -8.72 -1.58
N LEU A 71 2.64 -8.96 -0.50
CA LEU A 71 1.77 -7.93 0.10
C LEU A 71 2.56 -6.73 0.62
N ALA A 72 3.74 -6.96 1.22
CA ALA A 72 4.61 -5.87 1.69
C ALA A 72 5.10 -4.99 0.53
N PHE A 73 5.50 -5.61 -0.59
CA PHE A 73 5.89 -4.88 -1.81
C PHE A 73 4.71 -4.09 -2.39
N THR A 74 3.54 -4.71 -2.51
CA THR A 74 2.31 -4.06 -3.01
C THR A 74 1.91 -2.88 -2.12
N LEU A 75 1.95 -3.04 -0.80
CA LEU A 75 1.66 -1.97 0.16
C LEU A 75 2.60 -0.78 -0.02
N LYS A 76 3.91 -1.06 -0.17
CA LYS A 76 4.92 -0.02 -0.41
C LYS A 76 4.65 0.72 -1.72
N SER A 77 4.33 0.00 -2.79
CA SER A 77 4.00 0.60 -4.09
C SER A 77 2.76 1.49 -4.01
N LEU A 78 1.67 1.01 -3.39
CA LEU A 78 0.43 1.77 -3.21
C LEU A 78 0.64 3.04 -2.37
N LYS A 79 1.38 2.94 -1.25
CA LYS A 79 1.74 4.10 -0.43
C LYS A 79 2.54 5.13 -1.23
N ASN A 80 3.51 4.68 -2.02
CA ASN A 80 4.30 5.56 -2.88
C ASN A 80 3.41 6.26 -3.93
N THR A 81 2.55 5.52 -4.63
CA THR A 81 1.61 6.10 -5.60
C THR A 81 0.68 7.13 -4.95
N TYR A 82 0.20 6.87 -3.74
CA TYR A 82 -0.63 7.84 -3.02
C TYR A 82 0.17 9.09 -2.68
N GLN A 83 1.38 8.92 -2.12
CA GLN A 83 2.22 10.02 -1.69
C GLN A 83 2.58 10.95 -2.85
N THR A 84 2.92 10.39 -4.01
CA THR A 84 3.22 11.17 -5.22
C THR A 84 2.02 11.96 -5.74
N LYS A 85 0.78 11.48 -5.54
CA LYS A 85 -0.43 12.09 -6.10
C LYS A 85 -1.17 13.03 -5.14
N TYR A 86 -1.17 12.70 -3.86
CA TYR A 86 -2.07 13.30 -2.87
C TYR A 86 -1.34 13.86 -1.63
N GLY A 87 -0.01 13.79 -1.60
CA GLY A 87 0.81 14.25 -0.48
C GLY A 87 1.10 13.17 0.56
N PRO A 88 1.89 13.50 1.60
CA PRO A 88 2.46 12.54 2.53
C PRO A 88 1.40 11.74 3.31
N LEU A 89 1.58 10.41 3.39
CA LEU A 89 0.77 9.52 4.25
C LEU A 89 1.33 9.39 5.66
N GLU A 90 2.62 9.66 5.83
CA GLU A 90 3.31 9.65 7.11
C GLU A 90 4.18 10.91 7.18
N ALA A 91 4.29 11.51 8.36
CA ALA A 91 5.00 12.78 8.55
C ALA A 91 6.43 12.77 8.00
N MET A 92 7.11 11.62 8.08
CA MET A 92 8.48 11.42 7.60
C MET A 92 8.65 11.53 6.07
N TYR A 93 7.55 11.48 5.30
CA TYR A 93 7.57 11.60 3.85
C TYR A 93 7.19 13.00 3.34
N SER A 94 7.10 13.98 4.25
CA SER A 94 6.84 15.37 3.88
C SER A 94 8.06 16.00 3.22
N SER A 95 7.84 17.00 2.38
CA SER A 95 8.93 17.84 1.89
C SER A 95 9.62 18.61 3.02
N ASP A 96 10.88 19.01 2.78
CA ASP A 96 11.65 19.90 3.67
C ASP A 96 11.22 21.37 3.56
N GLU A 97 10.08 21.63 2.89
CA GLU A 97 9.59 22.98 2.63
C GLU A 97 8.78 23.55 3.81
N THR A 98 8.67 24.88 3.85
CA THR A 98 7.84 25.61 4.82
C THR A 98 6.60 26.19 4.15
N PRO A 99 5.39 26.03 4.72
CA PRO A 99 5.08 25.34 5.98
C PRO A 99 5.16 23.81 5.85
N PHE A 100 5.35 23.12 6.97
CA PHE A 100 5.48 21.66 7.03
C PHE A 100 4.30 20.96 6.34
N GLU A 101 4.58 20.26 5.24
CA GLU A 101 3.55 19.74 4.32
C GLU A 101 2.53 18.81 5.01
N TRP A 102 2.98 18.01 5.98
CA TRP A 102 2.13 17.12 6.80
C TRP A 102 0.96 17.81 7.48
N VAL A 103 1.15 19.07 7.91
CA VAL A 103 0.14 19.86 8.63
C VAL A 103 -0.49 20.93 7.73
N SER A 104 -0.24 20.87 6.42
CA SER A 104 -0.81 21.82 5.46
C SER A 104 -2.33 21.69 5.36
N GLU A 105 -3.00 22.81 5.05
CA GLU A 105 -4.46 22.87 4.87
C GLU A 105 -4.95 21.95 3.73
N ASN A 106 -4.05 21.61 2.80
CA ASN A 106 -4.32 20.70 1.69
C ASN A 106 -4.46 19.24 2.15
N GLN A 107 -3.92 18.89 3.32
CA GLN A 107 -4.06 17.58 3.94
C GLN A 107 -5.09 17.63 5.08
N LYS A 108 -6.36 17.78 4.71
CA LYS A 108 -7.47 17.75 5.68
C LYS A 108 -7.53 16.38 6.35
N TRP A 109 -7.20 16.34 7.64
CA TRP A 109 -7.31 15.12 8.45
C TRP A 109 -8.78 14.70 8.57
N PRO A 110 -9.08 13.39 8.67
CA PRO A 110 -10.46 12.92 8.80
C PRO A 110 -11.24 13.53 9.97
N TRP A 111 -10.53 13.99 11.02
CA TRP A 111 -11.12 14.64 12.20
C TRP A 111 -11.06 16.17 12.16
N GLN A 112 -10.34 16.77 11.21
CA GLN A 112 -10.40 18.21 10.99
C GLN A 112 -11.70 18.52 10.28
N LYS A 113 -12.67 19.06 11.02
CA LYS A 113 -13.85 19.66 10.41
C LYS A 113 -13.39 20.83 9.56
N GLU A 114 -13.99 20.99 8.39
CA GLU A 114 -13.97 22.27 7.69
C GLU A 114 -14.56 23.27 8.68
N GLY A 115 -13.73 24.15 9.23
CA GLY A 115 -14.22 25.28 10.02
C GLY A 115 -15.13 26.09 9.11
N GLU A 116 -16.34 26.37 9.61
CA GLU A 116 -17.31 27.28 8.99
C GLU A 116 -16.71 28.68 8.75
#